data_AF-A0AB38CBN5-F1
#
_entry.id   AF-A0AB38CBN5-F1
#
_cell.length_a   1.000
_cell.length_b   1.000
_cell.length_c   1.000
_cell.angle_alpha   90.00
_cell.angle_beta   90.00
_cell.angle_gamma   90.00
#
_symmetry.space_group_name_H-M   'P 1'
#
loop_
_entity.id
_entity.type
_entity.pdbx_description
1 polymer ?
#
loop_
_entity_poly.entity_id
_entity_poly.type
_entity_poly.pdbx_seq_one_letter_code
_entity_poly.pdbx_strand_id
1 'polypeptide(L)'
;MFSFKKISWTCLLLAACTVLSGCMKDAPSQSTYEEYFRTSIQSYDLYKEYFDIAKLEKLNGWKENEQYEIKGSAVLRAKVGYLELLADVADKLETQAKTDGSVGMTMGLGLMARGMGGENKVFREFWVQQLEKKAIPAPLLARQAAMTAERFDNLMQWSDQLVQDNYGAIISRQLKKGDELTRIYTLSFRQTEKGWMGFNAR
;
A
#
# COMPACT_ATOMS: atom_id res chain seq x y z
N MET A 1 -4.34 -17.23 3.49
CA MET A 1 -2.94 -17.66 3.71
C MET A 1 -2.04 -16.60 3.10
N PHE A 2 -1.65 -15.57 3.87
CA PHE A 2 -0.70 -14.56 3.42
C PHE A 2 0.70 -15.07 3.77
N SER A 3 1.45 -15.48 2.74
CA SER A 3 2.82 -15.96 2.92
C SER A 3 3.77 -14.77 2.92
N PHE A 4 4.20 -14.32 4.10
CA PHE A 4 5.38 -13.47 4.25
C PHE A 4 6.64 -14.32 4.10
N LYS A 5 6.81 -14.97 2.93
CA LYS A 5 8.10 -15.52 2.55
C LYS A 5 9.00 -14.35 2.18
N LYS A 6 9.89 -14.00 3.11
CA LYS A 6 11.10 -13.19 2.88
C LYS A 6 10.84 -11.85 2.18
N ILE A 7 10.84 -10.76 2.94
CA ILE A 7 11.25 -9.44 2.42
C ILE A 7 12.78 -9.50 2.23
N SER A 8 13.24 -10.42 1.38
CA SER A 8 14.57 -10.38 0.80
C SER A 8 14.42 -9.56 -0.46
N TRP A 9 14.83 -8.29 -0.44
CA TRP A 9 15.45 -7.61 -1.58
C TRP A 9 15.08 -8.14 -2.97
N THR A 10 13.78 -8.17 -3.25
CA THR A 10 13.26 -8.53 -4.55
C THR A 10 12.12 -7.59 -4.84
N CYS A 11 12.50 -6.51 -5.53
CA CYS A 11 11.68 -5.91 -6.59
C CYS A 11 11.34 -6.98 -7.66
N LEU A 12 10.79 -8.13 -7.26
CA LEU A 12 10.32 -9.15 -8.18
C LEU A 12 8.93 -8.73 -8.63
N LEU A 13 8.91 -7.91 -9.68
CA LEU A 13 8.24 -8.25 -10.94
C LEU A 13 7.13 -9.29 -10.79
N LEU A 14 6.04 -8.95 -10.11
CA LEU A 14 4.77 -9.61 -10.32
C LEU A 14 4.14 -8.93 -11.53
N ALA A 15 4.62 -9.36 -12.70
CA ALA A 15 4.04 -9.02 -13.98
C ALA A 15 2.60 -9.54 -14.01
N ALA A 16 1.63 -8.65 -13.75
CA ALA A 16 0.26 -8.88 -14.17
C ALA A 16 0.22 -8.80 -15.70
N CYS A 17 0.59 -9.90 -16.35
CA CYS A 17 0.42 -10.08 -17.80
C CYS A 17 -1.06 -10.33 -18.08
N THR A 18 -1.88 -9.29 -18.10
CA THR A 18 -3.21 -9.38 -18.71
C THR A 18 -3.03 -9.42 -20.22
N VAL A 19 -3.34 -10.56 -20.81
CA VAL A 19 -3.41 -10.72 -22.27
C VAL A 19 -4.64 -9.97 -22.73
N LEU A 20 -4.45 -8.81 -23.36
CA LEU A 20 -5.53 -8.11 -24.04
C LEU A 20 -5.81 -8.87 -25.34
N SER A 21 -6.67 -9.89 -25.25
CA SER A 21 -7.01 -10.76 -26.37
C SER A 21 -7.89 -10.00 -27.37
N GLY A 22 -7.25 -9.48 -28.40
CA GLY A 22 -7.87 -8.95 -29.61
C GLY A 22 -6.77 -8.63 -30.62
N CYS A 23 -6.87 -9.13 -31.85
CA CYS A 23 -5.94 -8.80 -32.94
C CYS A 23 -6.00 -7.29 -33.24
N MET A 24 -5.27 -6.47 -32.51
CA MET A 24 -5.24 -5.02 -32.69
C MET A 24 -3.85 -4.59 -33.16
N LYS A 25 -3.78 -4.18 -34.43
CA LYS A 25 -2.62 -3.45 -34.99
C LYS A 25 -2.55 -2.00 -34.47
N ASP A 26 -3.68 -1.45 -34.03
CA ASP A 26 -3.79 -0.06 -33.55
C ASP A 26 -3.42 0.08 -32.07
N ALA A 27 -3.06 1.29 -31.63
CA ALA A 27 -2.79 1.59 -30.23
C ALA A 27 -3.99 1.23 -29.33
N PRO A 28 -3.78 0.79 -28.07
CA PRO A 28 -4.86 0.46 -27.14
C PRO A 28 -5.86 1.60 -26.98
N SER A 29 -7.14 1.23 -26.90
CA SER A 29 -8.21 2.19 -26.60
C SER A 29 -8.02 2.81 -25.20
N GLN A 30 -8.63 3.99 -24.98
CA GLN A 30 -8.59 4.65 -23.67
C GLN A 30 -9.20 3.77 -22.57
N SER A 31 -10.29 3.04 -22.85
CA SER A 31 -10.90 2.12 -21.89
C SER A 31 -9.98 0.94 -21.55
N THR A 32 -9.26 0.40 -22.53
CA THR A 32 -8.28 -0.67 -22.32
C THR A 32 -7.13 -0.21 -21.42
N TYR A 33 -6.66 1.02 -21.64
CA TYR A 33 -5.65 1.65 -20.77
C TYR A 33 -6.16 1.82 -19.34
N GLU A 34 -7.36 2.35 -19.16
CA GLU A 34 -7.95 2.58 -17.84
C GLU A 34 -8.19 1.28 -17.05
N GLU A 35 -8.61 0.21 -17.74
CA GLU A 35 -8.76 -1.11 -17.13
C GLU A 35 -7.41 -1.67 -16.66
N TYR A 36 -6.40 -1.67 -17.54
CA TYR A 36 -5.05 -2.14 -17.15
C TYR A 36 -4.47 -1.32 -15.99
N PHE A 37 -4.66 0.00 -16.02
CA PHE A 37 -4.18 0.89 -14.98
C PHE A 37 -4.88 0.61 -13.66
N ARG A 38 -6.20 0.49 -13.68
CA ARG A 38 -7.00 0.16 -12.49
C ARG A 38 -6.57 -1.18 -11.88
N THR A 39 -6.42 -2.22 -12.69
CA THR A 39 -5.95 -3.54 -12.23
C THR A 39 -4.54 -3.47 -11.64
N SER A 40 -3.65 -2.70 -12.25
CA SER A 40 -2.27 -2.55 -11.79
C SER A 40 -2.15 -1.80 -10.46
N ILE A 41 -3.01 -0.81 -10.21
CA ILE A 41 -3.08 -0.15 -8.90
C ILE A 41 -3.72 -1.10 -7.87
N GLN A 42 -4.81 -1.77 -8.24
CA GLN A 42 -5.56 -2.63 -7.32
C GLN A 42 -4.90 -3.98 -7.03
N SER A 43 -3.80 -4.33 -7.69
CA SER A 43 -2.99 -5.50 -7.34
C SER A 43 -2.21 -5.33 -6.03
N TYR A 44 -2.05 -4.09 -5.56
CA TYR A 44 -1.47 -3.83 -4.24
C TYR A 44 -2.58 -3.85 -3.19
N ASP A 45 -2.48 -4.75 -2.21
CA ASP A 45 -3.51 -4.98 -1.19
C ASP A 45 -3.94 -3.68 -0.48
N LEU A 46 -2.99 -2.78 -0.18
CA LEU A 46 -3.31 -1.49 0.43
C LEU A 46 -4.23 -0.62 -0.43
N TYR A 47 -3.95 -0.46 -1.72
CA TYR A 47 -4.80 0.38 -2.57
C TYR A 47 -6.18 -0.23 -2.73
N LYS A 48 -6.25 -1.54 -2.87
CA LYS A 48 -7.51 -2.26 -2.97
C LYS A 48 -8.37 -2.09 -1.72
N GLU A 49 -7.77 -2.25 -0.54
CA GLU A 49 -8.48 -2.27 0.74
C GLU A 49 -8.81 -0.85 1.24
N TYR A 50 -7.90 0.10 1.10
CA TYR A 50 -8.01 1.40 1.80
C TYR A 50 -8.21 2.61 0.89
N PHE A 51 -8.15 2.45 -0.44
CA PHE A 51 -8.33 3.55 -1.37
C PHE A 51 -9.36 3.22 -2.46
N ASP A 52 -10.03 4.27 -2.95
CA ASP A 52 -10.79 4.25 -4.18
C ASP A 52 -10.04 5.03 -5.25
N ILE A 53 -10.03 4.52 -6.48
CA ILE A 53 -9.50 5.27 -7.62
C ILE A 53 -10.59 6.26 -8.06
N ALA A 54 -10.44 7.50 -7.63
CA ALA A 54 -11.38 8.59 -7.92
C ALA A 54 -11.22 9.12 -9.35
N LYS A 55 -9.99 9.16 -9.87
CA LYS A 55 -9.69 9.60 -11.23
C LYS A 55 -8.48 8.87 -11.79
N LEU A 56 -8.51 8.58 -13.09
CA LEU A 56 -7.35 8.13 -13.87
C LEU A 56 -7.14 9.13 -15.00
N GLU A 57 -5.91 9.61 -15.15
CA GLU A 57 -5.52 10.51 -16.22
C GLU A 57 -4.30 9.96 -16.94
N LYS A 58 -4.33 9.99 -18.27
CA LYS A 58 -3.16 9.69 -19.09
C LYS A 58 -2.33 10.96 -19.24
N LEU A 59 -1.05 10.91 -18.87
CA LEU A 59 -0.16 12.08 -18.86
C LEU A 59 0.66 12.25 -20.14
N ASN A 60 0.77 11.21 -20.98
CA ASN A 60 1.43 11.27 -22.29
C ASN A 60 0.68 10.48 -23.37
N GLY A 61 0.86 10.88 -24.63
CA GLY A 61 0.32 10.17 -25.78
C GLY A 61 1.10 8.91 -26.14
N TRP A 62 0.53 8.09 -27.02
CA TRP A 62 1.20 6.94 -27.63
C TRP A 62 2.39 7.43 -28.48
N LYS A 63 3.61 6.97 -28.20
CA LYS A 63 4.79 7.28 -29.03
C LYS A 63 5.08 6.13 -29.97
N GLU A 64 5.27 6.39 -31.26
CA GLU A 64 5.68 5.37 -32.23
C GLU A 64 7.00 4.72 -31.77
N ASN A 65 6.98 3.38 -31.57
CA ASN A 65 8.07 2.38 -31.49
C ASN A 65 7.69 1.25 -30.52
N GLU A 66 8.26 0.06 -30.70
CA GLU A 66 7.81 -1.26 -30.19
C GLU A 66 7.55 -1.41 -28.67
N GLN A 67 7.93 -0.42 -27.86
CA GLN A 67 7.67 -0.34 -26.42
C GLN A 67 7.13 1.04 -26.04
N TYR A 68 5.91 1.09 -25.52
CA TYR A 68 5.19 2.30 -25.15
C TYR A 68 5.23 2.47 -23.64
N GLU A 69 5.99 3.43 -23.14
CA GLU A 69 5.86 3.88 -21.75
C GLU A 69 4.75 4.94 -21.66
N ILE A 70 3.66 4.60 -20.98
CA ILE A 70 2.60 5.54 -20.64
C ILE A 70 2.75 5.95 -19.18
N LYS A 71 2.91 7.25 -18.96
CA LYS A 71 2.74 7.86 -17.66
C LYS A 71 1.26 8.13 -17.45
N GLY A 72 0.77 7.71 -16.30
CA GLY A 72 -0.57 7.95 -15.86
C GLY A 72 -0.60 8.54 -14.46
N SER A 73 -1.58 9.38 -14.18
CA SER A 73 -1.89 9.86 -12.85
C SER A 73 -3.13 9.14 -12.34
N ALA A 74 -3.11 8.71 -11.08
CA ALA A 74 -4.30 8.30 -10.38
C ALA A 74 -4.52 9.20 -9.17
N VAL A 75 -5.76 9.66 -9.03
CA VAL A 75 -6.24 10.27 -7.79
C VAL A 75 -6.85 9.17 -6.94
N LEU A 76 -6.23 8.91 -5.80
CA LEU A 76 -6.63 7.90 -4.84
C LEU A 76 -7.34 8.56 -3.67
N ARG A 77 -8.61 8.23 -3.46
CA ARG A 77 -9.41 8.73 -2.34
C ARG A 77 -9.35 7.75 -1.18
N ALA A 78 -8.95 8.22 0.00
CA ALA A 78 -8.83 7.37 1.18
C ALA A 78 -10.22 6.95 1.71
N LYS A 79 -10.42 5.65 1.89
CA LYS A 79 -11.64 5.08 2.50
C LYS A 79 -11.66 5.26 4.02
N VAL A 80 -10.48 5.35 4.61
CA VAL A 80 -10.22 5.41 6.05
C VAL A 80 -9.11 6.43 6.34
N GLY A 81 -9.08 6.97 7.55
CA GLY A 81 -7.95 7.75 8.04
C GLY A 81 -6.83 6.86 8.60
N TYR A 82 -5.74 7.50 9.02
CA TYR A 82 -4.53 6.81 9.47
C TYR A 82 -4.76 5.90 10.68
N LEU A 83 -5.54 6.34 11.66
CA LEU A 83 -5.77 5.55 12.88
C LEU A 83 -6.63 4.31 12.62
N GLU A 84 -7.57 4.37 11.67
CA GLU A 84 -8.38 3.22 11.29
C GLU A 84 -7.58 2.22 10.45
N LEU A 85 -6.75 2.72 9.51
CA LEU A 85 -5.75 1.92 8.81
C LEU A 85 -4.84 1.18 9.82
N LEU A 86 -4.32 1.91 10.79
CA LEU A 86 -3.42 1.38 11.81
C LEU A 86 -4.10 0.31 12.68
N ALA A 87 -5.39 0.47 12.97
CA ALA A 87 -6.18 -0.51 13.69
C ALA A 87 -6.32 -1.84 12.94
N ASP A 88 -6.59 -1.78 11.64
CA ASP A 88 -6.75 -2.98 10.79
C ASP A 88 -5.40 -3.69 10.57
N VAL A 89 -4.32 -2.93 10.38
CA VAL A 89 -2.97 -3.50 10.30
C VAL A 89 -2.58 -4.19 11.62
N ALA A 90 -2.88 -3.58 12.76
CA ALA A 90 -2.65 -4.19 14.07
C ALA A 90 -3.42 -5.50 14.25
N ASP A 91 -4.68 -5.58 13.79
CA ASP A 91 -5.47 -6.82 13.83
C ASP A 91 -4.87 -7.94 12.99
N LYS A 92 -4.48 -7.61 11.76
CA LYS A 92 -3.86 -8.57 10.85
C LYS A 92 -2.56 -9.11 11.45
N LEU A 93 -1.76 -8.23 12.04
CA LEU A 93 -0.52 -8.62 12.72
C LEU A 93 -0.76 -9.49 13.96
N GLU A 94 -1.70 -9.11 14.81
CA GLU A 94 -1.98 -9.88 16.02
C GLU A 94 -2.52 -11.27 15.66
N THR A 95 -3.40 -11.35 14.66
CA THR A 95 -3.90 -12.62 14.13
C THR A 95 -2.77 -13.48 13.60
N GLN A 96 -1.84 -12.88 12.84
CA GLN A 96 -0.68 -13.59 12.32
C GLN A 96 0.26 -14.08 13.42
N ALA A 97 0.58 -13.24 14.41
CA ALA A 97 1.44 -13.60 15.53
C ALA A 97 0.88 -14.76 16.38
N LYS A 98 -0.46 -14.92 16.43
CA LYS A 98 -1.11 -16.07 17.07
C LYS A 98 -0.93 -17.37 16.28
N THR A 99 -0.80 -17.27 14.97
CA THR A 99 -0.69 -18.44 14.06
C THR A 99 0.74 -18.75 13.62
N ASP A 100 1.67 -17.79 13.75
CA ASP A 100 3.06 -17.90 13.34
C ASP A 100 3.96 -17.18 14.37
N GLY A 101 4.62 -17.97 15.22
CA GLY A 101 5.51 -17.46 16.26
C GLY A 101 6.73 -16.70 15.74
N SER A 102 7.12 -16.89 14.48
CA SER A 102 8.24 -16.15 13.86
C SER A 102 7.94 -14.66 13.66
N VAL A 103 6.66 -14.33 13.48
CA VAL A 103 6.18 -12.95 13.35
C VAL A 103 6.42 -12.20 14.66
N GLY A 104 6.06 -12.79 15.80
CA GLY A 104 6.27 -12.17 17.12
C GLY A 104 7.76 -11.93 17.44
N MET A 105 8.63 -12.88 17.07
CA MET A 105 10.08 -12.74 17.24
C MET A 105 10.65 -11.64 16.33
N THR A 106 10.19 -11.56 15.08
CA THR A 106 10.61 -10.52 14.11
C THR A 106 10.20 -9.13 14.59
N MET A 107 8.99 -8.99 15.13
CA MET A 107 8.51 -7.74 15.72
C MET A 107 9.42 -7.27 16.86
N GLY A 108 9.76 -8.17 17.78
CA GLY A 108 10.64 -7.85 18.92
C GLY A 108 12.03 -7.37 18.48
N LEU A 109 12.67 -8.07 17.54
CA LEU A 109 13.99 -7.70 17.02
C LEU A 109 13.98 -6.39 16.22
N GLY A 110 12.94 -6.20 15.39
CA GLY A 110 12.80 -5.00 14.58
C GLY A 110 12.56 -3.73 15.42
N LEU A 111 11.78 -3.84 16.49
CA LEU A 111 11.56 -2.74 17.44
C LEU A 111 12.84 -2.36 18.20
N MET A 112 13.66 -3.34 18.60
CA MET A 112 14.95 -3.06 19.26
C MET A 112 15.91 -2.31 18.35
N ALA A 113 16.08 -2.76 17.09
CA ALA A 113 16.97 -2.13 16.13
C ALA A 113 16.57 -0.66 15.84
N ARG A 114 15.27 -0.39 15.75
CA ARG A 114 14.74 0.95 15.42
C ARG A 114 14.55 1.86 16.61
N GLY A 115 14.38 1.30 17.81
CA GLY A 115 14.47 2.05 19.06
C GLY A 115 15.80 2.81 19.19
N MET A 116 16.88 2.25 18.62
CA MET A 116 18.18 2.91 18.53
C MET A 116 18.27 3.97 17.42
N GLY A 117 17.43 3.87 16.38
CA GLY A 117 17.39 4.78 15.22
C GLY A 117 16.44 5.99 15.35
N GLY A 118 15.64 6.06 16.42
CA GLY A 118 14.76 7.21 16.70
C GLY A 118 13.41 7.24 15.97
N GLU A 119 13.13 6.29 15.06
CA GLU A 119 11.86 6.18 14.33
C GLU A 119 10.66 6.01 15.28
N ASN A 120 10.87 5.27 16.39
CA ASN A 120 9.88 5.09 17.45
C ASN A 120 9.47 6.41 18.12
N LYS A 121 10.34 7.43 18.14
CA LYS A 121 10.03 8.74 18.76
C LYS A 121 8.94 9.47 17.99
N VAL A 122 9.01 9.47 16.65
CA VAL A 122 8.05 10.17 15.80
C VAL A 122 6.65 9.59 15.96
N PHE A 123 6.53 8.26 16.00
CA PHE A 123 5.25 7.61 16.25
C PHE A 123 4.71 7.91 17.64
N ARG A 124 5.56 7.86 18.68
CA ARG A 124 5.15 8.16 20.06
C ARG A 124 4.62 9.59 20.20
N GLU A 125 5.30 10.57 19.61
CA GLU A 125 4.83 11.97 19.59
C GLU A 125 3.48 12.10 18.89
N PHE A 126 3.32 11.46 17.73
CA PHE A 126 2.04 11.41 17.04
C PHE A 126 0.95 10.79 17.93
N TRP A 127 1.22 9.67 18.57
CA TRP A 127 0.27 8.96 19.42
C TRP A 127 -0.19 9.80 20.62
N VAL A 128 0.75 10.45 21.31
CA VAL A 128 0.44 11.37 22.43
C VAL A 128 -0.48 12.49 21.97
N GLN A 129 -0.19 13.11 20.82
CA GLN A 129 -1.07 14.16 20.28
C GLN A 129 -2.48 13.64 19.97
N GLN A 130 -2.63 12.40 19.48
CA GLN A 130 -3.96 11.84 19.21
C GLN A 130 -4.72 11.50 20.50
N LEU A 131 -4.02 11.07 21.55
CA LEU A 131 -4.59 10.88 22.88
C LEU A 131 -5.11 12.20 23.47
N GLU A 132 -4.31 13.26 23.41
CA GLU A 132 -4.69 14.61 23.87
C GLU A 132 -5.92 15.14 23.14
N LYS A 133 -5.99 14.89 21.82
CA LYS A 133 -7.13 15.27 20.97
C LYS A 133 -8.37 14.39 21.17
N LYS A 134 -8.28 13.32 21.97
CA LYS A 134 -9.33 12.28 22.10
C LYS A 134 -9.77 11.72 20.75
N ALA A 135 -8.83 11.60 19.82
CA ALA A 135 -9.08 11.20 18.44
C ALA A 135 -8.88 9.68 18.22
N ILE A 136 -8.52 8.93 19.26
CA ILE A 136 -8.28 7.49 19.15
C ILE A 136 -9.61 6.76 18.87
N PRO A 137 -9.73 6.02 17.76
CA PRO A 137 -10.96 5.31 17.41
C PRO A 137 -11.21 4.15 18.37
N ALA A 138 -12.50 3.83 18.60
CA ALA A 138 -12.94 2.82 19.55
C ALA A 138 -12.26 1.44 19.39
N PRO A 139 -11.99 0.92 18.17
CA PRO A 139 -11.27 -0.34 18.02
C PRO A 139 -9.86 -0.32 18.63
N LEU A 140 -9.12 0.79 18.51
CA LEU A 140 -7.79 0.92 19.12
C LEU A 140 -7.86 1.02 20.64
N LEU A 141 -8.85 1.73 21.17
CA LEU A 141 -9.08 1.80 22.62
C LEU A 141 -9.43 0.43 23.20
N ALA A 142 -10.29 -0.34 22.53
CA ALA A 142 -10.64 -1.69 22.94
C ALA A 142 -9.40 -2.61 22.97
N ARG A 143 -8.51 -2.49 21.96
CA ARG A 143 -7.22 -3.21 21.96
C ARG A 143 -6.32 -2.81 23.10
N GLN A 144 -6.18 -1.51 23.35
CA GLN A 144 -5.38 -1.00 24.45
C GLN A 144 -5.83 -1.55 25.80
N ALA A 145 -7.15 -1.73 25.99
CA ALA A 145 -7.72 -2.33 27.19
C ALA A 145 -7.54 -3.86 27.28
N ALA A 146 -7.36 -4.55 26.15
CA ALA A 146 -7.30 -6.02 26.08
C ALA A 146 -5.89 -6.61 26.27
N MET A 147 -4.84 -5.78 26.35
CA MET A 147 -3.46 -6.24 26.47
C MET A 147 -2.63 -5.34 27.39
N THR A 148 -1.42 -5.78 27.75
CA THR A 148 -0.51 -4.96 28.56
C THR A 148 -0.09 -3.71 27.77
N ALA A 149 0.21 -2.62 28.48
CA ALA A 149 0.64 -1.37 27.86
C ALA A 149 1.87 -1.56 26.96
N GLU A 150 2.85 -2.36 27.41
CA GLU A 150 4.05 -2.68 26.63
C GLU A 150 3.70 -3.45 25.34
N ARG A 151 2.84 -4.47 25.44
CA ARG A 151 2.43 -5.26 24.27
C ARG A 151 1.67 -4.40 23.25
N PHE A 152 0.80 -3.52 23.74
CA PHE A 152 0.07 -2.57 22.90
C PHE A 152 1.04 -1.59 22.22
N ASP A 153 1.93 -0.96 22.96
CA ASP A 153 2.91 0.00 22.42
C ASP A 153 3.78 -0.65 21.33
N ASN A 154 4.26 -1.88 21.58
CA ASN A 154 5.04 -2.64 20.59
C ASN A 154 4.23 -2.97 19.33
N LEU A 155 2.99 -3.44 19.49
CA LEU A 155 2.10 -3.74 18.35
C LEU A 155 1.85 -2.49 17.51
N MET A 156 1.58 -1.36 18.15
CA MET A 156 1.27 -0.10 17.47
C MET A 156 2.48 0.48 16.75
N GLN A 157 3.66 0.49 17.38
CA GLN A 157 4.91 0.91 16.74
C GLN A 157 5.23 0.04 15.52
N TRP A 158 5.05 -1.27 15.63
CA TRP A 158 5.30 -2.16 14.50
C TRP A 158 4.28 -1.99 13.37
N SER A 159 3.00 -1.81 13.72
CA SER A 159 1.93 -1.56 12.74
C SER A 159 2.18 -0.26 11.98
N ASP A 160 2.57 0.80 12.69
CA ASP A 160 2.95 2.08 12.10
C ASP A 160 4.15 1.90 11.16
N GLN A 161 5.15 1.13 11.61
CA GLN A 161 6.33 0.87 10.81
C GLN A 161 6.01 0.15 9.50
N LEU A 162 5.17 -0.88 9.53
CA LEU A 162 4.76 -1.57 8.31
C LEU A 162 4.01 -0.63 7.36
N VAL A 163 3.19 0.28 7.89
CA VAL A 163 2.54 1.29 7.06
C VAL A 163 3.58 2.23 6.45
N GLN A 164 4.54 2.72 7.22
CA GLN A 164 5.54 3.67 6.74
C GLN A 164 6.56 3.04 5.79
N ASP A 165 7.03 1.81 6.03
CA ASP A 165 7.99 1.13 5.16
C ASP A 165 7.39 0.82 3.79
N ASN A 166 6.14 0.36 3.76
CA ASN A 166 5.50 -0.05 2.52
C ASN A 166 4.84 1.13 1.81
N TYR A 167 4.41 2.17 2.55
CA TYR A 167 3.51 3.19 2.03
C TYR A 167 3.82 4.61 2.51
N GLY A 168 4.88 4.85 3.28
CA GLY A 168 5.22 6.17 3.85
C GLY A 168 5.57 7.24 2.81
N ALA A 169 5.99 6.84 1.60
CA ALA A 169 6.11 7.75 0.46
C ALA A 169 4.75 8.33 0.02
N ILE A 170 3.65 7.75 0.50
CA ILE A 170 2.30 7.95 0.01
C ILE A 170 1.31 8.38 1.07
N ILE A 171 1.36 7.70 2.20
CA ILE A 171 0.47 7.86 3.32
C ILE A 171 1.24 8.54 4.45
N SER A 172 0.76 9.73 4.84
CA SER A 172 1.25 10.37 6.06
C SER A 172 0.37 9.97 7.25
N ARG A 173 0.91 10.14 8.46
CA ARG A 173 0.15 9.95 9.71
C ARG A 173 -1.03 10.92 9.88
N GLN A 174 -1.12 11.94 9.03
CA GLN A 174 -2.22 12.91 9.01
C GLN A 174 -3.35 12.52 8.05
N LEU A 175 -3.27 11.36 7.39
CA LEU A 175 -4.30 10.88 6.47
C LEU A 175 -5.67 10.85 7.15
N LYS A 176 -6.65 11.47 6.49
CA LYS A 176 -8.07 11.44 6.87
C LYS A 176 -8.88 10.70 5.82
N LYS A 177 -10.01 10.16 6.26
CA LYS A 177 -11.01 9.61 5.34
C LYS A 177 -11.47 10.70 4.36
N GLY A 178 -11.50 10.35 3.09
CA GLY A 178 -11.87 11.27 1.99
C GLY A 178 -10.70 12.08 1.43
N ASP A 179 -9.51 12.06 2.05
CA ASP A 179 -8.34 12.71 1.49
C ASP A 179 -8.03 12.14 0.10
N GLU A 180 -7.65 13.02 -0.81
CA GLU A 180 -7.27 12.67 -2.17
C GLU A 180 -5.75 12.77 -2.34
N LEU A 181 -5.13 11.66 -2.74
CA LEU A 181 -3.70 11.55 -2.96
C LEU A 181 -3.45 11.34 -4.45
N THR A 182 -2.67 12.22 -5.06
CA THR A 182 -2.28 12.06 -6.47
C THR A 182 -1.02 11.22 -6.57
N ARG A 183 -1.05 10.19 -7.42
CA ARG A 183 0.09 9.33 -7.71
C ARG A 183 0.33 9.24 -9.19
N ILE A 184 1.58 9.42 -9.58
CA ILE A 184 2.03 9.20 -10.95
C ILE A 184 2.59 7.78 -11.02
N TYR A 185 2.05 6.98 -11.92
CA TYR A 185 2.51 5.65 -12.26
C TYR A 185 3.06 5.67 -13.67
N THR A 186 4.14 4.93 -13.90
CA THR A 186 4.62 4.64 -15.25
C THR A 186 4.23 3.21 -15.60
N LEU A 187 3.30 3.07 -16.53
CA LEU A 187 2.86 1.80 -17.10
C LEU A 187 3.59 1.57 -18.42
N SER A 188 4.20 0.41 -18.62
CA SER A 188 4.72 0.07 -19.95
C SER A 188 3.72 -0.84 -20.67
N PHE A 189 3.60 -0.66 -21.97
CA PHE A 189 2.86 -1.54 -22.87
C PHE A 189 3.80 -1.96 -23.99
N ARG A 190 3.69 -3.21 -24.44
CA ARG A 190 4.45 -3.69 -25.59
C ARG A 190 3.53 -4.47 -26.52
N GLN A 191 3.71 -4.25 -27.81
CA GLN A 191 2.99 -4.99 -28.84
C GLN A 191 3.58 -6.40 -28.95
N THR A 192 2.72 -7.40 -28.97
CA THR A 192 3.11 -8.80 -29.20
C THR A 192 2.27 -9.41 -30.31
N GLU A 193 2.65 -10.61 -30.75
CA GLU A 193 1.89 -11.41 -31.73
C GLU A 193 0.44 -11.67 -31.29
N LYS A 194 0.15 -11.57 -29.99
CA LYS A 194 -1.19 -11.77 -29.40
C LYS A 194 -1.97 -10.47 -29.17
N GLY A 195 -1.39 -9.32 -29.52
CA GLY A 195 -1.91 -7.98 -29.22
C GLY A 195 -1.05 -7.22 -28.22
N TRP A 196 -1.57 -6.10 -27.72
CA TRP A 196 -0.89 -5.30 -26.70
C TRP A 196 -0.89 -6.02 -25.36
N MET A 197 0.25 -6.04 -24.67
CA MET A 197 0.32 -6.52 -23.30
C MET A 197 0.92 -5.43 -22.43
N GLY A 198 0.37 -5.27 -21.23
CA GLY A 198 0.92 -4.38 -20.23
C GLY A 198 2.07 -5.04 -19.47
N PHE A 199 3.14 -4.29 -19.23
CA PHE A 199 4.35 -4.70 -18.55
C PHE A 199 4.71 -3.66 -17.49
N ASN A 200 4.58 -4.04 -16.22
CA ASN A 200 4.96 -3.26 -15.03
C ASN A 200 4.26 -1.90 -14.86
N ALA A 201 3.69 -1.69 -13.68
CA ALA A 201 3.48 -0.36 -13.11
C ALA A 201 4.67 -0.06 -12.19
N ARG A 202 5.43 1.00 -12.47
CA ARG A 202 6.41 1.56 -11.54
C ARG A 202 5.90 2.87 -10.95
#